data_AF-A0A411F1V1-F1
#
_entry.id   AF-A0A411F1V1-F1
#
_cell.length_a   1.000
_cell.length_b   1.000
_cell.length_c   1.000
_cell.angle_alpha   90.00
_cell.angle_beta   90.00
_cell.angle_gamma   90.00
#
_symmetry.space_group_name_H-M   'P 1'
#
loop_
_entity.id
_entity.type
_entity.pdbx_description
1 polymer ?
#
loop_
_entity_poly.entity_id
_entity_poly.type
_entity_poly.pdbx_seq_one_letter_code
_entity_poly.pdbx_strand_id
1 'polypeptide(L)' 'FIKREGLYYGQCSEICGLNHGFMPIVVEAVPLKNYVTWVSDKLSE' A
#
# COMPACT_ATOMS: atom_id res chain seq x y z
N PHE A 1 1.22 12.12 -7.82
CA PHE A 1 0.38 11.21 -8.63
C PHE A 1 1.25 10.04 -9.06
N ILE A 2 0.74 8.81 -8.95
CA ILE A 2 1.45 7.61 -9.44
C ILE A 2 1.24 7.53 -10.96
N LYS A 3 2.33 7.43 -11.73
CA LYS A 3 2.29 7.48 -13.20
C LYS A 3 2.06 6.13 -13.87
N ARG A 4 2.31 5.03 -13.16
CA ARG A 4 2.29 3.67 -13.69
C ARG A 4 1.65 2.74 -12.67
N GLU A 5 0.85 1.80 -13.14
CA GLU A 5 0.36 0.70 -12.31
C GLU A 5 1.52 -0.21 -11.86
N GLY A 6 1.34 -0.91 -10.75
CA GLY A 6 2.32 -1.87 -10.23
C GLY A 6 2.53 -1.80 -8.72
N LEU A 7 3.49 -2.59 -8.24
CA LEU A 7 3.90 -2.64 -6.84
C LEU A 7 5.06 -1.70 -6.56
N TYR A 8 4.93 -0.93 -5.48
CA TYR A 8 5.92 -0.01 -4.97
C TYR A 8 6.27 -0.40 -3.53
N TYR A 9 7.57 -0.43 -3.23
CA TYR A 9 8.08 -0.83 -1.93
C TYR A 9 8.69 0.37 -1.21
N GLY A 10 8.38 0.49 0.06
CA GLY A 10 8.91 1.53 0.95
C GLY A 10 9.36 0.94 2.28
N GLN A 11 10.08 1.74 3.04
CA GLN A 11 10.55 1.40 4.39
C GLN A 11 10.28 2.57 5.33
N CYS A 12 10.15 2.26 6.61
CA CYS A 12 10.09 3.28 7.65
C CYS A 12 11.37 4.12 7.62
N SER A 13 11.24 5.45 7.71
CA SER A 13 12.37 6.37 7.54
C SER A 13 13.01 6.83 8.87
N GLU A 14 12.41 6.49 10.00
CA GLU A 14 12.90 6.86 11.33
C GLU A 14 12.91 5.65 12.26
N ILE A 15 13.99 5.50 13.03
CA ILE A 15 14.12 4.42 14.00
C ILE A 15 12.99 4.52 15.04
N CYS A 16 12.12 3.51 15.07
CA CYS A 16 10.92 3.49 15.91
C CYS A 16 10.90 2.32 16.93
N GLY A 17 11.97 1.52 17.01
CA GLY A 17 12.09 0.41 17.96
C GLY A 17 12.93 -0.75 17.43
N LEU A 18 12.99 -1.84 18.19
CA LEU A 18 13.79 -3.04 17.89
C LEU A 18 13.50 -3.63 16.50
N ASN A 19 12.23 -3.58 16.08
CA ASN A 19 11.77 -4.19 14.83
C ASN A 19 11.74 -3.22 13.64
N HIS A 20 12.38 -2.05 13.75
CA HIS A 20 12.37 -1.03 12.71
C HIS A 20 12.82 -1.53 11.32
N GLY A 21 13.75 -2.50 11.26
CA GLY A 21 14.19 -3.10 9.99
C GLY A 21 13.20 -4.09 9.36
N PHE A 22 12.20 -4.55 10.11
CA PHE A 22 11.28 -5.63 9.70
C PHE A 22 9.87 -5.13 9.38
N MET A 23 9.73 -3.86 8.99
CA MET A 23 8.44 -3.22 8.68
C MET A 23 8.41 -2.68 7.23
N PRO A 24 8.41 -3.55 6.21
CA PRO A 24 8.25 -3.11 4.82
C PRO A 24 6.84 -2.55 4.59
N ILE A 25 6.75 -1.53 3.73
CA ILE A 25 5.49 -0.97 3.24
C ILE A 25 5.34 -1.36 1.78
N VAL A 26 4.18 -1.87 1.40
CA VAL A 26 3.84 -2.19 0.01
C VAL A 26 2.63 -1.36 -0.42
N VAL A 27 2.75 -0.70 -1.57
CA VAL A 27 1.66 0.04 -2.21
C VAL A 27 1.42 -0.57 -3.58
N GLU A 28 0.20 -1.00 -3.84
CA GLU A 28 -0.24 -1.40 -5.17
C GLU A 28 -0.98 -0.24 -5.85
N ALA A 29 -0.48 0.20 -7.00
CA ALA A 29 -1.16 1.19 -7.82
C ALA A 29 -2.00 0.47 -8.87
N VAL A 30 -3.31 0.69 -8.81
CA VAL A 30 -4.32 0.09 -9.69
C VAL A 30 -5.19 1.17 -10.34
N PRO A 31 -5.91 0.86 -11.44
CA PRO A 31 -6.95 1.74 -11.97
C PRO A 31 -8.02 2.06 -10.92
N LEU A 32 -8.58 3.28 -10.98
CA LEU A 32 -9.60 3.77 -10.04
C LEU A 32 -10.79 2.81 -9.91
N LYS A 33 -11.25 2.22 -11.02
CA LYS A 33 -12.35 1.26 -11.03
C LYS A 33 -12.08 0.07 -10.09
N ASN A 34 -10.88 -0.49 -10.15
CA ASN A 34 -10.50 -1.65 -9.34
C ASN A 34 -10.43 -1.27 -7.85
N TYR A 35 -9.89 -0.08 -7.54
CA TYR A 35 -9.86 0.43 -6.17
C TYR A 35 -11.28 0.60 -5.59
N VAL A 36 -12.20 1.21 -6.34
CA VAL A 36 -13.59 1.42 -5.86
C VAL A 36 -14.31 0.09 -5.63
N THR A 37 -14.16 -0.88 -6.54
CA THR A 37 -14.72 -2.23 -6.34
C THR A 37 -14.16 -2.88 -5.08
N TRP A 38 -12.82 -2.88 -4.91
CA TRP A 38 -12.17 -3.46 -3.74
C TRP A 38 -12.62 -2.81 -2.42
N VAL A 39 -12.75 -1.48 -2.37
CA VAL A 39 -13.25 -0.77 -1.18
C VAL A 39 -14.70 -1.17 -0.88
N SER A 40 -15.56 -1.24 -1.90
CA SER A 40 -16.96 -1.64 -1.71
C SER A 40 -17.06 -3.05 -1.12
N ASP A 41 -16.30 -4.01 -1.67
CA ASP A 41 -16.27 -5.38 -1.19
C ASP A 41 -15.82 -5.42 0.28
N LYS A 42 -14.73 -4.73 0.62
CA LYS A 42 -14.18 -4.65 1.99
C LYS A 42 -15.08 -3.97 3.01
N LEU A 43 -15.95 -3.06 2.59
CA LEU A 43 -16.93 -2.42 3.47
C LEU A 43 -18.19 -3.26 3.66
N SER A 44 -18.43 -4.23 2.77
CA SER A 44 -19.55 -5.17 2.86
C SER A 44 -19.22 -6.47 3.60
N GLU A 45 -17.93 -6.72 3.86
CA GLU A 45 -17.42 -7.75 4.78
C GLU A 45 -17.68 -7.37 6.24
#